data_AF-A0A432UMR5-F1
#
_entry.id   AF-A0A432UMR5-F1
#
_cell.length_a   1.000
_cell.length_b   1.000
_cell.length_c   1.000
_cell.angle_alpha   90.00
_cell.angle_beta   90.00
_cell.angle_gamma   90.00
#
_symmetry.space_group_name_H-M   'P 1'
#
loop_
_entity.id
_entity.type
_entity.pdbx_description
1 polymer ?
#
loop_
_entity_poly.entity_id
_entity_poly.type
_entity_poly.pdbx_seq_one_letter_code
_entity_poly.pdbx_strand_id
1 'polypeptide(L)'
;MDGETNGHWWKTFFKPLRDATFREVERQAEYAEKTKDIFSNYTPKELYREKVEFGGKMITRDRLISIALNYGNAENKNRLAFTLNKRADMSAPQIDAELMRVMTKRDWQTVQSIWDMIDDFWPEIKESERQRTGRIPERVQPEKVDTPFGTFRGGYYPIKYDSKTSFKQQIFDDKANLADVFANSAITPSTAKGHRETRLREVKRELNLELSVLDNHVNQVIHDLEFFDTLRSLDKLLLDDSINESLLSVLGHEKVKLLRPFLSDVGRGHSSTRDYLGAYDRLAMAMRRNATMVNMGFKLTTAIQQPLGMTQTFAKIGLKYSVKEALDFWSNPIKWKTTTKEVMGKSSMMRNRTKSYDREVNDVLRSAEKRSKGVVNRAVSEVEKYAYSHIAYLDMAVAIPTWKAAYRKAISENQSEQDAVSYADSIVAQTQSSGDIIDLAAIQRNTNTVKLFTMFYSYFSSFYNMMASSSRKVEGKWSEGNKAEAVGYAMFAFTNLVVLPALLAELIVGRGPDEEDDESWSEWAASNVGVYPFMGLVFIRDVANSLFTGYSYSATPIEGAFSALSGASDIPSKLSSGEDISKSDIKNAYLSAGYFTGIPVFNRQGWIMFNNIIGASEGEDLNTHEALMIKEWKD
;
A
#
# COMPACT_ATOMS: atom_id res chain seq x y z
N MET A 1 -21.69 13.24 -8.44
CA MET A 1 -22.17 12.74 -9.74
C MET A 1 -23.38 11.83 -9.54
N ASP A 2 -23.35 10.82 -8.66
CA ASP A 2 -24.50 9.90 -8.48
C ASP A 2 -25.34 10.05 -7.20
N GLY A 3 -25.25 11.17 -6.49
CA GLY A 3 -26.08 11.40 -5.30
C GLY A 3 -25.99 10.31 -4.22
N GLU A 4 -24.78 9.80 -3.96
CA GLU A 4 -24.48 8.73 -2.97
C GLU A 4 -25.00 7.32 -3.32
N THR A 5 -25.52 7.12 -4.52
CA THR A 5 -25.89 5.78 -5.01
C THR A 5 -24.77 5.20 -5.88
N ASN A 6 -24.79 3.87 -6.07
CA ASN A 6 -24.04 3.21 -7.15
C ASN A 6 -24.73 3.49 -8.50
N GLY A 7 -24.88 4.77 -8.84
CA GLY A 7 -25.57 5.28 -10.01
C GLY A 7 -24.77 5.09 -11.30
N HIS A 8 -25.20 5.77 -12.37
CA HIS A 8 -24.65 5.54 -13.70
C HIS A 8 -23.17 5.90 -13.81
N TRP A 9 -22.74 7.00 -13.17
CA TRP A 9 -21.33 7.39 -13.19
C TRP A 9 -20.47 6.41 -12.40
N TRP A 10 -20.92 5.96 -11.24
CA TRP A 10 -20.24 4.93 -10.46
C TRP A 10 -20.10 3.63 -11.27
N LYS A 11 -21.19 3.16 -11.91
CA LYS A 11 -21.19 1.95 -12.74
C LYS A 11 -20.29 2.05 -13.96
N THR A 12 -20.16 3.24 -14.55
CA THR A 12 -19.40 3.46 -15.79
C THR A 12 -17.95 3.83 -15.54
N PHE A 13 -17.66 4.53 -14.44
CA PHE A 13 -16.33 5.09 -14.15
C PHE A 13 -15.59 4.31 -13.05
N PHE A 14 -16.19 4.18 -11.86
CA PHE A 14 -15.51 3.60 -10.70
C PHE A 14 -15.58 2.08 -10.63
N LYS A 15 -16.71 1.48 -10.99
CA LYS A 15 -16.89 0.03 -10.97
C LYS A 15 -15.89 -0.68 -11.90
N PRO A 16 -15.67 -0.24 -13.16
CA PRO A 16 -14.73 -0.94 -14.04
C PRO A 16 -13.29 -0.90 -13.52
N LEU A 17 -12.87 0.22 -12.91
CA LEU A 17 -11.57 0.34 -12.25
C LEU A 17 -11.45 -0.63 -11.08
N ARG A 18 -12.51 -0.73 -10.26
CA ARG A 18 -12.55 -1.66 -9.13
C ARG A 18 -12.52 -3.12 -9.59
N ASP A 19 -13.31 -3.46 -10.59
CA ASP A 19 -13.34 -4.80 -11.17
C ASP A 19 -11.95 -5.17 -11.72
N ALA A 20 -11.24 -4.23 -12.36
CA ALA A 20 -9.86 -4.41 -12.82
C ALA A 20 -8.89 -4.65 -11.65
N THR A 21 -8.98 -3.88 -10.55
CA THR A 21 -8.20 -4.14 -9.33
C THR A 21 -8.42 -5.56 -8.79
N PHE A 22 -9.66 -6.06 -8.81
CA PHE A 22 -9.93 -7.41 -8.30
C PHE A 22 -9.36 -8.50 -9.20
N ARG A 23 -9.51 -8.37 -10.52
CA ARG A 23 -8.89 -9.31 -11.47
C ARG A 23 -7.37 -9.28 -11.35
N GLU A 24 -6.77 -8.09 -11.21
CA GLU A 24 -5.33 -7.93 -10.98
C GLU A 24 -4.88 -8.74 -9.76
N VAL A 25 -5.54 -8.56 -8.62
CA VAL A 25 -5.14 -9.25 -7.38
C VAL A 25 -5.33 -10.76 -7.46
N GLU A 26 -6.44 -11.23 -8.04
CA GLU A 26 -6.70 -12.67 -8.23
C GLU A 26 -5.66 -13.30 -9.15
N ARG A 27 -5.33 -12.64 -10.26
CA ARG A 27 -4.32 -13.11 -11.21
C ARG A 27 -2.91 -13.03 -10.63
N GLN A 28 -2.57 -12.00 -9.87
CA GLN A 28 -1.30 -11.93 -9.14
C GLN A 28 -1.15 -13.08 -8.13
N ALA A 29 -2.23 -13.46 -7.44
CA ALA A 29 -2.22 -14.60 -6.53
C ALA A 29 -2.01 -15.93 -7.27
N GLU A 30 -2.67 -16.14 -8.40
CA GLU A 30 -2.48 -17.31 -9.25
C GLU A 30 -1.02 -17.45 -9.72
N TYR A 31 -0.42 -16.37 -10.22
CA TYR A 31 0.96 -16.39 -10.70
C TYR A 31 1.99 -16.48 -9.55
N ALA A 32 1.67 -15.96 -8.38
CA ALA A 32 2.48 -16.18 -7.17
C ALA A 32 2.48 -17.66 -6.76
N GLU A 33 1.33 -18.35 -6.86
CA GLU A 33 1.24 -19.79 -6.61
C GLU A 33 2.02 -20.60 -7.65
N LYS A 34 1.85 -20.30 -8.96
CA LYS A 34 2.66 -20.91 -10.03
C LYS A 34 4.16 -20.73 -9.80
N THR A 35 4.58 -19.51 -9.45
CA THR A 35 5.99 -19.22 -9.16
C THR A 35 6.48 -20.03 -7.96
N LYS A 36 5.68 -20.11 -6.88
CA LYS A 36 5.98 -20.93 -5.70
C LYS A 36 6.12 -22.41 -6.07
N ASP A 37 5.24 -22.94 -6.92
CA ASP A 37 5.28 -24.34 -7.36
C ASP A 37 6.52 -24.63 -8.20
N ILE A 38 6.90 -23.72 -9.12
CA ILE A 38 8.15 -23.81 -9.90
C ILE A 38 9.38 -23.92 -8.96
N PHE A 39 9.38 -23.16 -7.86
CA PHE A 39 10.46 -23.16 -6.87
C PHE A 39 10.28 -24.17 -5.72
N SER A 40 9.20 -24.95 -5.69
CA SER A 40 8.88 -25.89 -4.59
C SER A 40 9.95 -26.97 -4.37
N ASN A 41 10.72 -27.27 -5.42
CA ASN A 41 11.82 -28.24 -5.40
C ASN A 41 13.12 -27.69 -4.76
N TYR A 42 13.12 -26.45 -4.26
CA TYR A 42 14.22 -25.85 -3.52
C TYR A 42 13.78 -25.47 -2.11
N THR A 43 14.63 -25.74 -1.13
CA THR A 43 14.51 -25.11 0.17
C THR A 43 14.91 -23.64 0.11
N PRO A 44 14.37 -22.77 0.99
CA PRO A 44 14.84 -21.38 1.09
C PRO A 44 16.32 -21.24 1.44
N LYS A 45 16.95 -22.28 1.99
CA LYS A 45 18.39 -22.33 2.27
C LYS A 45 19.17 -22.55 0.98
N GLU A 46 18.80 -23.57 0.19
CA GLU A 46 19.42 -23.85 -1.11
C GLU A 46 19.34 -22.64 -2.05
N LEU A 47 18.17 -22.01 -2.15
CA LEU A 47 17.95 -20.95 -3.13
C LEU A 47 18.69 -19.64 -2.76
N TYR A 48 18.64 -19.24 -1.49
CA TYR A 48 19.06 -17.90 -1.06
C TYR A 48 20.33 -17.86 -0.19
N ARG A 49 20.86 -19.00 0.26
CA ARG A 49 22.03 -19.03 1.17
C ARG A 49 23.17 -19.88 0.64
N GLU A 50 22.87 -21.02 0.03
CA GLU A 50 23.91 -21.85 -0.57
C GLU A 50 24.55 -21.10 -1.72
N LYS A 51 25.89 -21.12 -1.71
CA LYS A 51 26.70 -20.47 -2.73
C LYS A 51 27.37 -21.53 -3.58
N VAL A 52 27.45 -21.24 -4.86
CA VAL A 52 28.16 -22.02 -5.86
C VAL A 52 29.22 -21.13 -6.49
N GLU A 53 30.34 -21.74 -6.87
CA GLU A 53 31.39 -21.04 -7.61
C GLU A 53 30.96 -20.89 -9.07
N PHE A 54 30.94 -19.65 -9.55
CA PHE A 54 30.64 -19.28 -10.93
C PHE A 54 31.59 -18.17 -11.36
N GLY A 55 32.46 -18.45 -12.34
CA GLY A 55 33.44 -17.48 -12.84
C GLY A 55 34.38 -16.95 -11.74
N GLY A 56 34.87 -17.83 -10.87
CA GLY A 56 35.78 -17.49 -9.77
C GLY A 56 35.13 -16.72 -8.62
N LYS A 57 33.78 -16.60 -8.59
CA LYS A 57 33.03 -15.92 -7.53
C LYS A 57 31.98 -16.83 -6.93
N MET A 58 31.79 -16.72 -5.61
CA MET A 58 30.73 -17.42 -4.90
C MET A 58 29.41 -16.65 -5.03
N ILE A 59 28.48 -17.18 -5.82
CA ILE A 59 27.14 -16.62 -6.02
C ILE A 59 26.07 -17.52 -5.43
N THR A 60 24.95 -16.95 -5.00
CA THR A 60 23.79 -17.73 -4.54
C THR A 60 23.05 -18.37 -5.71
N ARG A 61 22.33 -19.47 -5.43
CA ARG A 61 21.63 -20.23 -6.49
C ARG A 61 20.55 -19.40 -7.19
N ASP A 62 19.84 -18.50 -6.48
CA ASP A 62 18.91 -17.54 -7.08
C ASP A 62 19.57 -16.66 -8.16
N ARG A 63 20.79 -16.20 -7.92
CA ARG A 63 21.57 -15.42 -8.89
C ARG A 63 22.00 -16.26 -10.07
N LEU A 64 22.40 -17.51 -9.84
CA LEU A 64 22.72 -18.45 -10.93
C LEU A 64 21.51 -18.66 -11.84
N ILE A 65 20.32 -18.88 -11.27
CA ILE A 65 19.06 -19.02 -12.02
C ILE A 65 18.75 -17.72 -12.80
N SER A 66 18.93 -16.54 -12.19
CA SER A 66 18.74 -15.25 -12.88
C SER A 66 19.70 -15.03 -14.05
N ILE A 67 20.97 -15.45 -13.91
CA ILE A 67 21.95 -15.46 -15.01
C ILE A 67 21.45 -16.36 -16.13
N ALA A 68 21.04 -17.60 -15.81
CA ALA A 68 20.56 -18.57 -16.78
C ALA A 68 19.28 -18.11 -17.49
N LEU A 69 18.35 -17.44 -16.80
CA LEU A 69 17.14 -16.86 -17.38
C LEU A 69 17.44 -15.81 -18.46
N ASN A 70 18.55 -15.08 -18.32
CA ASN A 70 19.03 -14.14 -19.34
C ASN A 70 19.81 -14.82 -20.48
N TYR A 71 19.94 -16.15 -20.46
CA TYR A 71 20.61 -16.92 -21.51
C TYR A 71 19.64 -17.51 -22.53
N GLY A 72 18.34 -17.19 -22.47
CA GLY A 72 17.30 -17.85 -23.29
C GLY A 72 17.09 -17.30 -24.70
N ASN A 73 17.70 -16.16 -25.06
CA ASN A 73 17.60 -15.55 -26.38
C ASN A 73 18.84 -14.68 -26.69
N ALA A 74 19.07 -14.39 -27.98
CA ALA A 74 20.25 -13.65 -28.47
C ALA A 74 20.49 -12.32 -27.75
N GLU A 75 19.41 -11.55 -27.53
CA GLU A 75 19.53 -10.20 -27.01
C GLU A 75 19.88 -10.19 -25.52
N ASN A 76 19.17 -10.97 -24.71
CA ASN A 76 19.49 -11.12 -23.31
C ASN A 76 20.91 -11.70 -23.13
N LYS A 77 21.32 -12.69 -23.95
CA LYS A 77 22.69 -13.23 -23.94
C LYS A 77 23.75 -12.15 -24.15
N ASN A 78 23.54 -11.27 -25.12
CA ASN A 78 24.47 -10.15 -25.38
C ASN A 78 24.56 -9.17 -24.20
N ARG A 79 23.44 -8.85 -23.55
CA ARG A 79 23.43 -7.96 -22.36
C ARG A 79 24.03 -8.64 -21.13
N LEU A 80 23.79 -9.94 -20.97
CA LEU A 80 24.38 -10.75 -19.92
C LEU A 80 25.90 -10.82 -20.08
N ALA A 81 26.39 -11.05 -21.29
CA ALA A 81 27.82 -11.07 -21.59
C ALA A 81 28.49 -9.74 -21.23
N PHE A 82 27.89 -8.60 -21.61
CA PHE A 82 28.38 -7.28 -21.18
C PHE A 82 28.43 -7.15 -19.65
N THR A 83 27.38 -7.60 -18.97
CA THR A 83 27.26 -7.50 -17.51
C THR A 83 28.31 -8.35 -16.79
N LEU A 84 28.49 -9.60 -17.21
CA LEU A 84 29.43 -10.54 -16.58
C LEU A 84 30.87 -10.26 -16.98
N ASN A 85 31.13 -9.69 -18.16
CA ASN A 85 32.44 -9.16 -18.50
C ASN A 85 32.84 -8.04 -17.53
N LYS A 86 31.95 -7.09 -17.25
CA LYS A 86 32.24 -6.03 -16.27
C LYS A 86 32.33 -6.52 -14.82
N ARG A 87 31.46 -7.45 -14.42
CA ARG A 87 31.33 -7.89 -13.02
C ARG A 87 32.32 -8.98 -12.64
N ALA A 88 32.78 -9.79 -13.58
CA ALA A 88 33.55 -11.00 -13.31
C ALA A 88 34.60 -11.31 -14.39
N ASP A 89 34.89 -10.37 -15.30
CA ASP A 89 35.85 -10.54 -16.40
C ASP A 89 35.60 -11.77 -17.27
N MET A 90 34.33 -12.19 -17.38
CA MET A 90 33.93 -13.36 -18.16
C MET A 90 33.60 -13.01 -19.61
N SER A 91 34.14 -13.79 -20.55
CA SER A 91 33.75 -13.79 -21.96
C SER A 91 32.51 -14.66 -22.20
N ALA A 92 31.83 -14.48 -23.34
CA ALA A 92 30.63 -15.26 -23.67
C ALA A 92 30.86 -16.79 -23.67
N PRO A 93 31.98 -17.32 -24.24
CA PRO A 93 32.27 -18.75 -24.15
C PRO A 93 32.52 -19.26 -22.72
N GLN A 94 33.10 -18.42 -21.86
CA GLN A 94 33.29 -18.79 -20.44
C GLN A 94 31.96 -18.84 -19.68
N ILE A 95 31.02 -17.93 -19.99
CA ILE A 95 29.67 -17.95 -19.41
C ILE A 95 28.95 -19.24 -19.80
N ASP A 96 29.02 -19.62 -21.07
CA ASP A 96 28.44 -20.87 -21.58
C ASP A 96 29.03 -22.09 -20.86
N ALA A 97 30.35 -22.23 -20.85
CA ALA A 97 31.03 -23.35 -20.21
C ALA A 97 30.72 -23.44 -18.70
N GLU A 98 30.70 -22.31 -17.99
CA GLU A 98 30.39 -22.28 -16.56
C GLU A 98 28.92 -22.62 -16.26
N LEU A 99 27.97 -22.15 -17.07
CA LEU A 99 26.56 -22.52 -16.91
C LEU A 99 26.38 -24.03 -17.10
N MET A 100 27.01 -24.63 -18.11
CA MET A 100 26.92 -26.07 -18.36
C MET A 100 27.61 -26.91 -17.28
N ARG A 101 28.67 -26.38 -16.66
CA ARG A 101 29.40 -27.06 -15.58
C ARG A 101 28.65 -27.02 -14.25
N VAL A 102 28.06 -25.87 -13.91
CA VAL A 102 27.54 -25.60 -12.55
C VAL A 102 26.05 -25.91 -12.42
N MET A 103 25.25 -25.68 -13.46
CA MET A 103 23.81 -25.90 -13.40
C MET A 103 23.47 -27.39 -13.42
N THR A 104 22.44 -27.77 -12.67
CA THR A 104 21.88 -29.12 -12.67
C THR A 104 20.68 -29.23 -13.62
N LYS A 105 20.25 -30.46 -13.93
CA LYS A 105 19.00 -30.70 -14.67
C LYS A 105 17.80 -30.00 -14.01
N ARG A 106 17.74 -30.01 -12.68
CA ARG A 106 16.71 -29.34 -11.88
C ARG A 106 16.71 -27.83 -12.14
N ASP A 107 17.89 -27.20 -12.15
CA ASP A 107 18.02 -25.76 -12.38
C ASP A 107 17.55 -25.37 -13.80
N TRP A 108 17.93 -26.14 -14.83
CA TRP A 108 17.48 -25.88 -16.21
C TRP A 108 15.97 -26.10 -16.41
N GLN A 109 15.39 -27.11 -15.76
CA GLN A 109 13.94 -27.30 -15.75
C GLN A 109 13.23 -26.10 -15.12
N THR A 110 13.72 -25.60 -13.98
CA THR A 110 13.19 -24.38 -13.34
C THR A 110 13.28 -23.18 -14.29
N VAL A 111 14.42 -22.98 -14.95
CA VAL A 111 14.62 -21.87 -15.91
C VAL A 111 13.63 -21.97 -17.07
N GLN A 112 13.44 -23.15 -17.65
CA GLN A 112 12.48 -23.34 -18.74
C GLN A 112 11.04 -23.09 -18.27
N SER A 113 10.66 -23.56 -17.09
CA SER A 113 9.32 -23.32 -16.54
C SER A 113 9.03 -21.83 -16.31
N ILE A 114 10.03 -21.03 -15.92
CA ILE A 114 9.88 -19.57 -15.79
C ILE A 114 9.72 -18.92 -17.17
N TRP A 115 10.53 -19.33 -18.15
CA TRP A 115 10.36 -18.85 -19.53
C TRP A 115 8.98 -19.16 -20.09
N ASP A 116 8.48 -20.38 -19.85
CA ASP A 116 7.16 -20.81 -20.29
C ASP A 116 6.05 -20.00 -19.58
N MET A 117 6.17 -19.79 -18.27
CA MET A 117 5.23 -18.96 -17.49
C MET A 117 5.19 -17.50 -17.97
N ILE A 118 6.32 -16.91 -18.34
CA ILE A 118 6.33 -15.55 -18.93
C ILE A 118 5.68 -15.59 -20.32
N ASP A 119 5.89 -16.66 -21.08
CA ASP A 119 5.33 -16.84 -22.42
C ASP A 119 3.80 -16.98 -22.44
N ASP A 120 3.20 -17.48 -21.35
CA ASP A 120 1.75 -17.59 -21.19
C ASP A 120 1.03 -16.25 -21.38
N PHE A 121 1.69 -15.12 -21.07
CA PHE A 121 1.13 -13.78 -21.28
C PHE A 121 1.18 -13.32 -22.75
N TRP A 122 1.99 -13.94 -23.61
CA TRP A 122 2.23 -13.46 -24.97
C TRP A 122 0.96 -13.30 -25.83
N PRO A 123 -0.02 -14.24 -25.81
CA PRO A 123 -1.26 -14.08 -26.57
C PRO A 123 -2.05 -12.83 -26.20
N GLU A 124 -2.18 -12.54 -24.91
CA GLU A 124 -2.89 -11.36 -24.40
C GLU A 124 -2.11 -10.08 -24.64
N ILE A 125 -0.79 -10.11 -24.42
CA ILE A 125 0.13 -9.02 -24.78
C ILE A 125 -0.02 -8.64 -26.25
N LYS A 126 -0.01 -9.63 -27.15
CA LYS A 126 -0.12 -9.42 -28.59
C LYS A 126 -1.42 -8.73 -28.96
N GLU A 127 -2.53 -9.15 -28.36
CA GLU A 127 -3.85 -8.56 -28.61
C GLU A 127 -3.97 -7.16 -28.02
N SER A 128 -3.50 -6.95 -26.78
CA SER A 128 -3.45 -5.63 -26.13
C SER A 128 -2.65 -4.61 -26.96
N GLU A 129 -1.44 -4.97 -27.42
CA GLU A 129 -0.61 -4.11 -28.27
C GLU A 129 -1.25 -3.81 -29.62
N ARG A 130 -1.93 -4.80 -30.22
CA ARG A 130 -2.68 -4.63 -31.47
C ARG A 130 -3.80 -3.61 -31.28
N GLN A 131 -4.53 -3.69 -30.17
CA GLN A 131 -5.60 -2.73 -29.86
C GLN A 131 -5.07 -1.33 -29.55
N ARG A 132 -3.88 -1.24 -28.92
CA ARG A 132 -3.23 0.02 -28.56
C ARG A 132 -2.63 0.75 -29.76
N THR A 133 -1.89 0.04 -30.60
CA THR A 133 -1.04 0.64 -31.65
C THR A 133 -1.55 0.39 -33.07
N GLY A 134 -2.55 -0.48 -33.23
CA GLY A 134 -3.01 -0.97 -34.53
C GLY A 134 -2.03 -1.95 -35.20
N ARG A 135 -0.93 -2.33 -34.53
CA ARG A 135 0.12 -3.20 -35.08
C ARG A 135 0.34 -4.40 -34.19
N ILE A 136 0.62 -5.54 -34.81
CA ILE A 136 1.00 -6.76 -34.09
C ILE A 136 2.48 -6.62 -33.70
N PRO A 137 2.83 -6.72 -32.40
CA PRO A 137 4.23 -6.69 -31.99
C PRO A 137 4.97 -7.94 -32.48
N GLU A 138 6.23 -7.74 -32.89
CA GLU A 138 7.14 -8.86 -33.15
C GLU A 138 7.57 -9.49 -31.81
N ARG A 139 7.46 -10.82 -31.73
CA ARG A 139 7.87 -11.60 -30.55
C ARG A 139 9.38 -11.75 -30.49
N VAL A 140 9.96 -11.68 -29.29
CA VAL A 140 11.34 -12.11 -29.04
C VAL A 140 11.45 -13.62 -29.32
N GLN A 141 12.38 -13.98 -30.21
CA GLN A 141 12.57 -15.37 -30.60
C GLN A 141 13.44 -16.09 -29.56
N PRO A 142 12.96 -17.21 -28.98
CA PRO A 142 13.79 -18.01 -28.09
C PRO A 142 14.92 -18.69 -28.87
N GLU A 143 16.06 -18.88 -28.22
CA GLU A 143 17.17 -19.68 -28.76
C GLU A 143 17.30 -20.99 -27.99
N LYS A 144 17.48 -22.09 -28.71
CA LYS A 144 17.75 -23.38 -28.09
C LYS A 144 19.02 -23.30 -27.23
N VAL A 145 18.97 -23.94 -26.07
CA VAL A 145 20.10 -24.04 -25.14
C VAL A 145 20.44 -25.51 -25.01
N ASP A 146 21.56 -25.91 -25.61
CA ASP A 146 22.07 -27.27 -25.51
C ASP A 146 22.82 -27.45 -24.18
N THR A 147 22.35 -28.38 -23.35
CA THR A 147 22.92 -28.64 -22.03
C THR A 147 23.36 -30.10 -21.91
N PRO A 148 24.20 -30.46 -20.92
CA PRO A 148 24.52 -31.86 -20.63
C PRO A 148 23.30 -32.75 -20.32
N PHE A 149 22.14 -32.15 -20.04
CA PHE A 149 20.91 -32.85 -19.67
C PHE A 149 19.87 -32.87 -20.80
N GLY A 150 20.22 -32.38 -22.00
CA GLY A 150 19.35 -32.25 -23.17
C GLY A 150 19.20 -30.80 -23.65
N THR A 151 18.46 -30.64 -24.74
CA THR A 151 18.20 -29.32 -25.35
C THR A 151 16.94 -28.70 -24.74
N PHE A 152 17.07 -27.48 -24.23
CA PHE A 152 15.98 -26.63 -23.76
C PHE A 152 15.58 -25.62 -24.84
N ARG A 153 14.32 -25.20 -24.85
CA ARG A 153 13.76 -24.32 -25.89
C ARG A 153 14.34 -22.90 -25.83
N GLY A 154 14.74 -22.45 -24.64
CA GLY A 154 15.03 -21.04 -24.40
C GLY A 154 13.77 -20.26 -24.08
N GLY A 155 13.91 -18.93 -24.04
CA GLY A 155 12.81 -18.04 -23.72
C GLY A 155 13.19 -16.57 -23.54
N TYR A 156 12.17 -15.76 -23.31
CA TYR A 156 12.30 -14.36 -22.96
C TYR A 156 12.34 -14.20 -21.43
N TYR A 157 13.24 -13.35 -20.96
CA TYR A 157 13.26 -12.87 -19.58
C TYR A 157 13.37 -11.34 -19.56
N PRO A 158 12.63 -10.63 -18.71
CA PRO A 158 12.66 -9.18 -18.63
C PRO A 158 14.04 -8.59 -18.37
N ILE A 159 14.44 -7.63 -19.20
CA ILE A 159 15.67 -6.85 -19.03
C ILE A 159 15.40 -5.69 -18.08
N LYS A 160 16.04 -5.70 -16.91
CA LYS A 160 16.11 -4.56 -15.98
C LYS A 160 17.57 -4.22 -15.72
N TYR A 161 17.89 -2.93 -15.67
CA TYR A 161 19.24 -2.43 -15.39
C TYR A 161 19.38 -2.01 -13.92
N ASP A 162 20.61 -2.05 -13.40
CA ASP A 162 20.88 -1.59 -12.03
C ASP A 162 20.71 -0.07 -11.90
N SER A 163 19.78 0.35 -11.03
CA SER A 163 19.42 1.75 -10.76
C SER A 163 20.59 2.63 -10.32
N LYS A 164 21.70 2.05 -9.82
CA LYS A 164 22.86 2.81 -9.35
C LYS A 164 23.69 3.45 -10.48
N THR A 165 23.42 3.12 -11.74
CA THR A 165 24.34 3.43 -12.86
C THR A 165 24.01 4.66 -13.71
N SER A 166 22.86 5.35 -13.54
CA SER A 166 22.66 6.67 -14.19
C SER A 166 21.44 7.46 -13.69
N PHE A 167 21.68 8.61 -13.06
CA PHE A 167 20.67 9.58 -12.60
C PHE A 167 19.96 10.32 -13.78
N LYS A 168 20.62 10.45 -14.93
CA LYS A 168 20.13 11.29 -16.04
C LYS A 168 18.95 10.70 -16.81
N GLN A 169 18.75 9.38 -16.82
CA GLN A 169 17.63 8.76 -17.56
C GLN A 169 16.37 8.58 -16.72
N GLN A 170 16.49 8.48 -15.39
CA GLN A 170 15.36 8.51 -14.44
C GLN A 170 14.50 9.78 -14.62
N ILE A 171 15.12 10.87 -15.09
CA ILE A 171 14.48 12.15 -15.37
C ILE A 171 13.72 12.17 -16.71
N PHE A 172 14.07 11.29 -17.67
CA PHE A 172 13.47 11.30 -19.02
C PHE A 172 12.22 10.43 -19.15
N ASP A 173 12.00 9.47 -18.26
CA ASP A 173 10.82 8.60 -18.28
C ASP A 173 9.57 9.27 -17.65
N ASP A 174 9.72 10.46 -17.04
CA ASP A 174 8.77 10.98 -16.04
C ASP A 174 8.07 12.31 -16.38
N LYS A 175 8.18 12.82 -17.61
CA LYS A 175 7.24 13.85 -18.08
C LYS A 175 6.03 13.16 -18.69
N ALA A 176 5.14 12.64 -17.83
CA ALA A 176 4.16 11.67 -18.26
C ALA A 176 2.70 12.14 -18.08
N ASN A 177 2.00 12.27 -19.22
CA ASN A 177 0.54 12.28 -19.34
C ASN A 177 0.03 10.84 -19.56
N LEU A 178 -1.29 10.61 -19.65
CA LEU A 178 -1.87 9.29 -19.95
C LEU A 178 -1.28 8.62 -21.20
N ALA A 179 -0.89 9.40 -22.21
CA ALA A 179 -0.22 8.91 -23.40
C ALA A 179 1.09 8.17 -23.09
N ASP A 180 1.84 8.62 -22.08
CA ASP A 180 3.10 8.00 -21.68
C ASP A 180 2.89 6.73 -20.86
N VAL A 181 1.79 6.62 -20.10
CA VAL A 181 1.40 5.36 -19.45
C VAL A 181 1.13 4.29 -20.51
N PHE A 182 0.41 4.65 -21.57
CA PHE A 182 0.18 3.73 -22.69
C PHE A 182 1.46 3.43 -23.49
N ALA A 183 2.38 4.40 -23.64
CA ALA A 183 3.62 4.19 -24.38
C ALA A 183 4.68 3.37 -23.61
N ASN A 184 4.75 3.54 -22.28
CA ASN A 184 5.79 2.97 -21.42
C ASN A 184 5.35 1.73 -20.63
N SER A 185 4.29 1.05 -21.06
CA SER A 185 3.83 -0.21 -20.49
C SER A 185 4.94 -1.28 -20.43
N ALA A 186 4.93 -2.12 -19.39
CA ALA A 186 5.84 -3.26 -19.23
C ALA A 186 5.64 -4.38 -20.25
N ILE A 187 4.64 -4.24 -21.12
CA ILE A 187 4.45 -5.08 -22.30
C ILE A 187 5.50 -4.75 -23.38
N THR A 188 5.86 -3.48 -23.55
CA THR A 188 6.76 -2.98 -24.61
C THR A 188 8.12 -3.69 -24.65
N PRO A 189 8.80 -3.98 -23.51
CA PRO A 189 10.07 -4.71 -23.48
C PRO A 189 10.01 -6.14 -24.03
N SER A 190 8.87 -6.83 -23.99
CA SER A 190 8.72 -8.19 -24.55
C SER A 190 8.65 -8.23 -26.08
N THR A 191 8.66 -7.06 -26.73
CA THR A 191 8.52 -6.89 -28.17
C THR A 191 9.87 -6.59 -28.83
N ALA A 192 10.09 -7.06 -30.06
CA ALA A 192 11.33 -6.77 -30.79
C ALA A 192 11.53 -5.25 -31.02
N LYS A 193 10.46 -4.45 -31.04
CA LYS A 193 10.52 -2.99 -31.14
C LYS A 193 11.09 -2.35 -29.86
N GLY A 194 10.60 -2.72 -28.68
CA GLY A 194 11.16 -2.22 -27.41
C GLY A 194 12.66 -2.54 -27.27
N HIS A 195 13.03 -3.72 -27.74
CA HIS A 195 14.42 -4.16 -27.89
C HIS A 195 15.22 -3.36 -28.96
N ARG A 196 14.62 -2.95 -30.09
CA ARG A 196 15.27 -2.06 -31.08
C ARG A 196 15.51 -0.65 -30.51
N GLU A 197 14.53 -0.08 -29.80
CA GLU A 197 14.66 1.25 -29.18
C GLU A 197 15.77 1.27 -28.12
N THR A 198 15.91 0.21 -27.32
CA THR A 198 17.03 0.07 -26.37
C THR A 198 18.37 -0.22 -27.06
N ARG A 199 18.40 -0.89 -28.22
CA ARG A 199 19.61 -1.09 -29.03
C ARG A 199 20.14 0.21 -29.63
N LEU A 200 19.27 1.06 -30.18
CA LEU A 200 19.64 2.38 -30.74
C LEU A 200 20.24 3.32 -29.68
N ARG A 201 19.98 3.07 -28.40
CA ARG A 201 20.46 3.88 -27.28
C ARG A 201 21.83 3.45 -26.71
N GLU A 202 22.56 2.51 -27.33
CA GLU A 202 23.84 1.96 -26.83
C GLU A 202 23.87 1.80 -25.30
N VAL A 203 22.93 1.02 -24.74
CA VAL A 203 22.79 0.93 -23.29
C VAL A 203 23.96 0.13 -22.68
N LYS A 204 25.06 0.81 -22.35
CA LYS A 204 26.24 0.28 -21.63
C LYS A 204 25.97 0.13 -20.12
N ARG A 205 24.90 -0.57 -19.76
CA ARG A 205 24.45 -0.74 -18.37
C ARG A 205 24.42 -2.20 -17.97
N GLU A 206 24.76 -2.44 -16.71
CA GLU A 206 24.73 -3.78 -16.12
C GLU A 206 23.30 -4.21 -15.82
N LEU A 207 23.00 -5.48 -16.07
CA LEU A 207 21.73 -6.10 -15.72
C LEU A 207 21.57 -6.22 -14.20
N ASN A 208 20.34 -6.04 -13.74
CA ASN A 208 19.91 -6.47 -12.43
C ASN A 208 19.71 -7.98 -12.44
N LEU A 209 20.61 -8.71 -11.78
CA LEU A 209 20.61 -10.18 -11.70
C LEU A 209 19.87 -10.71 -10.46
N GLU A 210 18.95 -9.93 -9.89
CA GLU A 210 18.07 -10.39 -8.82
C GLU A 210 16.82 -11.08 -9.38
N LEU A 211 16.36 -12.16 -8.73
CA LEU A 211 15.10 -12.81 -9.10
C LEU A 211 13.87 -11.93 -8.87
N SER A 212 13.96 -10.86 -8.08
CA SER A 212 12.89 -9.86 -7.91
C SER A 212 12.47 -9.20 -9.23
N VAL A 213 13.31 -9.26 -10.26
CA VAL A 213 12.98 -8.80 -11.62
C VAL A 213 11.81 -9.60 -12.21
N LEU A 214 11.70 -10.90 -11.90
CA LEU A 214 10.58 -11.75 -12.32
C LEU A 214 9.25 -11.24 -11.75
N ASP A 215 9.15 -11.18 -10.42
CA ASP A 215 7.92 -10.78 -9.73
C ASP A 215 7.47 -9.38 -10.14
N ASN A 216 8.41 -8.43 -10.23
CA ASN A 216 8.10 -7.07 -10.66
C ASN A 216 7.58 -7.02 -12.11
N HIS A 217 8.13 -7.84 -13.01
CA HIS A 217 7.68 -7.87 -14.40
C HIS A 217 6.30 -8.52 -14.53
N VAL A 218 6.10 -9.69 -13.91
CA VAL A 218 4.82 -10.42 -13.94
C VAL A 218 3.70 -9.56 -13.37
N ASN A 219 3.92 -8.94 -12.20
CA ASN A 219 2.91 -8.07 -11.59
C ASN A 219 2.57 -6.86 -12.46
N GLN A 220 3.57 -6.25 -13.11
CA GLN A 220 3.33 -5.09 -13.99
C GLN A 220 2.65 -5.50 -15.31
N VAL A 221 2.97 -6.67 -15.89
CA VAL A 221 2.26 -7.19 -17.06
C VAL A 221 0.80 -7.46 -16.72
N ILE A 222 0.52 -8.09 -15.57
CA ILE A 222 -0.84 -8.31 -15.09
C ILE A 222 -1.56 -6.95 -14.92
N HIS A 223 -0.92 -5.98 -14.25
CA HIS A 223 -1.49 -4.65 -14.08
C HIS A 223 -1.87 -4.01 -15.43
N ASP A 224 -0.94 -3.98 -16.37
CA ASP A 224 -1.14 -3.37 -17.67
C ASP A 224 -2.28 -4.05 -18.43
N LEU A 225 -2.34 -5.40 -18.43
CA LEU A 225 -3.39 -6.17 -19.09
C LEU A 225 -4.77 -5.92 -18.47
N GLU A 226 -4.88 -5.91 -17.14
CA GLU A 226 -6.17 -5.78 -16.46
C GLU A 226 -6.75 -4.36 -16.52
N PHE A 227 -5.89 -3.34 -16.58
CA PHE A 227 -6.29 -1.93 -16.59
C PHE A 227 -6.40 -1.30 -17.97
N PHE A 228 -5.71 -1.81 -18.99
CA PHE A 228 -5.60 -1.15 -20.30
C PHE A 228 -6.94 -0.74 -20.90
N ASP A 229 -7.87 -1.68 -21.07
CA ASP A 229 -9.17 -1.42 -21.70
C ASP A 229 -10.03 -0.44 -20.89
N THR A 230 -9.97 -0.58 -19.57
CA THR A 230 -10.69 0.28 -18.64
C THR A 230 -10.16 1.72 -18.75
N LEU A 231 -8.86 1.92 -18.58
CA LEU A 231 -8.25 3.25 -18.63
C LEU A 231 -8.43 3.92 -19.98
N ARG A 232 -8.32 3.17 -21.08
CA ARG A 232 -8.55 3.68 -22.43
C ARG A 232 -10.00 4.14 -22.62
N SER A 233 -10.96 3.36 -22.16
CA SER A 233 -12.38 3.69 -22.28
C SER A 233 -12.74 4.92 -21.44
N LEU A 234 -12.17 5.03 -20.23
CA LEU A 234 -12.39 6.19 -19.37
C LEU A 234 -11.69 7.45 -19.87
N ASP A 235 -10.47 7.37 -20.42
CA ASP A 235 -9.81 8.55 -21.01
C ASP A 235 -10.61 9.07 -22.21
N LYS A 236 -11.15 8.18 -23.05
CA LYS A 236 -12.07 8.56 -24.13
C LYS A 236 -13.33 9.24 -23.59
N LEU A 237 -13.95 8.69 -22.55
CA LEU A 237 -15.13 9.27 -21.90
C LEU A 237 -14.84 10.70 -21.38
N LEU A 238 -13.66 10.93 -20.81
CA LEU A 238 -13.26 12.24 -20.28
C LEU A 238 -12.85 13.25 -21.35
N LEU A 239 -12.46 12.78 -22.54
CA LEU A 239 -12.08 13.60 -23.68
C LEU A 239 -13.26 13.92 -24.61
N ASP A 240 -14.42 13.28 -24.41
CA ASP A 240 -15.64 13.64 -25.14
C ASP A 240 -16.12 15.03 -24.71
N ASP A 241 -16.31 15.93 -25.68
CA ASP A 241 -16.62 17.34 -25.40
C ASP A 241 -17.93 17.52 -24.64
N SER A 242 -18.98 16.75 -24.99
CA SER A 242 -20.30 16.86 -24.35
C SER A 242 -20.26 16.38 -22.90
N ILE A 243 -19.56 15.28 -22.64
CA ILE A 243 -19.34 14.79 -21.28
C ILE A 243 -18.46 15.77 -20.50
N ASN A 244 -17.39 16.29 -21.10
CA ASN A 244 -16.48 17.22 -20.46
C ASN A 244 -17.19 18.51 -20.03
N GLU A 245 -17.99 19.10 -20.93
CA GLU A 245 -18.81 20.29 -20.63
C GLU A 245 -19.82 20.01 -19.51
N SER A 246 -20.46 18.83 -19.51
CA SER A 246 -21.38 18.42 -18.45
C SER A 246 -20.67 18.25 -17.09
N LEU A 247 -19.46 17.68 -17.11
CA LEU A 247 -18.64 17.55 -15.91
C LEU A 247 -18.20 18.93 -15.39
N LEU A 248 -17.83 19.85 -16.29
CA LEU A 248 -17.44 21.21 -15.93
C LEU A 248 -18.60 21.99 -15.32
N SER A 249 -19.82 21.85 -15.85
CA SER A 249 -21.01 22.54 -15.32
C SER A 249 -21.41 22.04 -13.93
N VAL A 250 -21.24 20.75 -13.65
CA VAL A 250 -21.62 20.13 -12.36
C VAL A 250 -20.50 20.20 -11.31
N LEU A 251 -19.24 19.98 -11.70
CA LEU A 251 -18.12 19.83 -10.76
C LEU A 251 -17.21 21.06 -10.70
N GLY A 252 -17.21 21.89 -11.74
CA GLY A 252 -16.26 22.98 -11.92
C GLY A 252 -14.86 22.52 -12.37
N HIS A 253 -14.11 23.45 -12.95
CA HIS A 253 -12.77 23.21 -13.51
C HIS A 253 -11.80 22.54 -12.52
N GLU A 254 -11.84 22.96 -11.25
CA GLU A 254 -10.90 22.51 -10.22
C GLU A 254 -10.99 21.01 -9.92
N LYS A 255 -12.18 20.41 -10.05
CA LYS A 255 -12.39 18.97 -9.82
C LYS A 255 -12.19 18.16 -11.09
N VAL A 256 -12.64 18.66 -12.24
CA VAL A 256 -12.49 17.97 -13.53
C VAL A 256 -11.02 17.78 -13.89
N LYS A 257 -10.16 18.77 -13.62
CA LYS A 257 -8.72 18.67 -13.88
C LYS A 257 -8.01 17.57 -13.09
N LEU A 258 -8.64 16.99 -12.07
CA LEU A 258 -8.08 15.89 -11.27
C LEU A 258 -8.34 14.51 -11.88
N LEU A 259 -9.32 14.36 -12.79
CA LEU A 259 -9.78 13.06 -13.28
C LEU A 259 -8.74 12.36 -14.17
N ARG A 260 -8.14 13.07 -15.13
CA ARG A 260 -7.12 12.48 -16.01
C ARG A 260 -5.80 12.17 -15.29
N PRO A 261 -5.26 13.06 -14.42
CA PRO A 261 -4.13 12.71 -13.56
C PRO A 261 -4.43 11.49 -12.67
N PHE A 262 -5.66 11.38 -12.14
CA PHE A 262 -6.09 10.20 -11.39
C PHE A 262 -5.98 8.92 -12.23
N LEU A 263 -6.53 8.89 -13.45
CA LEU A 263 -6.39 7.73 -14.33
C LEU A 263 -4.91 7.43 -14.65
N SER A 264 -4.09 8.47 -14.81
CA SER A 264 -2.65 8.31 -15.04
C SER A 264 -1.95 7.68 -13.85
N ASP A 265 -2.31 8.05 -12.62
CA ASP A 265 -1.76 7.45 -11.42
C ASP A 265 -2.20 5.99 -11.29
N VAL A 266 -3.49 5.71 -11.53
CA VAL A 266 -4.05 4.36 -11.48
C VAL A 266 -3.34 3.44 -12.47
N GLY A 267 -3.14 3.88 -13.72
CA GLY A 267 -2.44 3.08 -14.73
C GLY A 267 -0.94 2.90 -14.53
N ARG A 268 -0.32 3.66 -13.63
CA ARG A 268 1.05 3.37 -13.19
C ARG A 268 1.10 2.33 -12.06
N GLY A 269 -0.03 2.06 -11.40
CA GLY A 269 -0.10 1.23 -10.21
C GLY A 269 0.78 1.75 -9.07
N HIS A 270 1.09 0.91 -8.09
CA HIS A 270 1.98 1.28 -6.97
C HIS A 270 3.47 1.46 -7.36
N SER A 271 3.82 1.25 -8.63
CA SER A 271 5.10 1.69 -9.20
C SER A 271 5.18 3.23 -9.29
N SER A 272 4.08 3.95 -8.96
CA SER A 272 3.88 5.40 -9.08
C SER A 272 4.57 6.31 -8.07
N THR A 273 5.64 5.89 -7.39
CA THR A 273 6.50 6.96 -6.89
C THR A 273 7.14 7.52 -8.14
N ARG A 274 6.76 8.75 -8.54
CA ARG A 274 7.55 9.55 -9.50
C ARG A 274 9.00 9.32 -9.12
N ASP A 275 9.72 8.53 -9.91
CA ASP A 275 10.97 7.87 -9.52
C ASP A 275 12.12 8.89 -9.65
N TYR A 276 11.87 10.12 -9.18
CA TYR A 276 12.85 11.07 -8.72
C TYR A 276 13.57 10.49 -7.50
N LEU A 277 14.32 9.41 -7.67
CA LEU A 277 15.19 8.91 -6.62
C LEU A 277 16.46 9.77 -6.56
N GLY A 278 16.25 11.07 -6.31
CA GLY A 278 17.21 11.88 -5.58
C GLY A 278 17.42 11.31 -4.18
N ALA A 279 18.54 11.65 -3.54
CA ALA A 279 18.85 11.15 -2.20
C ALA A 279 17.74 11.46 -1.18
N TYR A 280 17.07 12.61 -1.33
CA TYR A 280 16.01 13.08 -0.45
C TYR A 280 14.73 12.23 -0.49
N ASP A 281 14.27 11.78 -1.66
CA ASP A 281 13.04 10.99 -1.76
C ASP A 281 13.24 9.57 -1.18
N ARG A 282 14.42 8.97 -1.41
CA ARG A 282 14.82 7.70 -0.75
C ARG A 282 14.87 7.84 0.76
N LEU A 283 15.41 8.94 1.26
CA LEU A 283 15.46 9.22 2.69
C LEU A 283 14.04 9.38 3.25
N ALA A 284 13.17 10.17 2.59
CA ALA A 284 11.78 10.34 2.98
C ALA A 284 11.01 9.00 3.01
N MET A 285 11.21 8.14 2.03
CA MET A 285 10.63 6.80 1.99
C MET A 285 11.09 5.95 3.19
N ALA A 286 12.39 5.94 3.49
CA ALA A 286 12.94 5.21 4.63
C ALA A 286 12.42 5.75 5.96
N MET A 287 12.40 7.07 6.14
CA MET A 287 11.87 7.73 7.33
C MET A 287 10.40 7.41 7.54
N ARG A 288 9.57 7.50 6.49
CA ARG A 288 8.14 7.17 6.56
C ARG A 288 7.92 5.73 7.00
N ARG A 289 8.61 4.78 6.37
CA ARG A 289 8.50 3.36 6.71
C ARG A 289 8.86 3.13 8.19
N ASN A 290 9.99 3.66 8.63
CA ASN A 290 10.46 3.48 10.00
C ASN A 290 9.52 4.16 10.99
N ALA A 291 9.03 5.37 10.69
CA ALA A 291 8.05 6.08 11.51
C ALA A 291 6.71 5.35 11.60
N THR A 292 6.25 4.68 10.53
CA THR A 292 5.09 3.78 10.58
C THR A 292 5.33 2.62 11.54
N MET A 293 6.53 2.01 11.54
CA MET A 293 6.87 0.94 12.49
C MET A 293 6.90 1.46 13.93
N VAL A 294 7.55 2.60 14.18
CA VAL A 294 7.65 3.19 15.51
C VAL A 294 6.29 3.58 16.09
N ASN A 295 5.38 4.11 15.25
CA ASN A 295 4.11 4.66 15.71
C ASN A 295 2.91 3.71 15.62
N MET A 296 2.90 2.71 14.73
CA MET A 296 1.78 1.77 14.57
C MET A 296 2.13 0.32 14.93
N GLY A 297 3.42 -0.01 15.04
CA GLY A 297 3.85 -1.35 15.41
C GLY A 297 3.27 -1.79 16.75
N PHE A 298 2.60 -2.95 16.75
CA PHE A 298 1.98 -3.54 17.95
C PHE A 298 0.97 -2.64 18.67
N LYS A 299 0.57 -1.49 18.11
CA LYS A 299 -0.18 -0.45 18.81
C LYS A 299 -1.58 -0.93 19.24
N LEU A 300 -1.73 -1.19 20.54
CA LEU A 300 -2.97 -1.71 21.12
C LEU A 300 -4.11 -0.68 21.15
N THR A 301 -3.78 0.60 21.30
CA THR A 301 -4.77 1.70 21.26
C THR A 301 -5.55 1.72 19.95
N THR A 302 -4.90 1.41 18.82
CA THR A 302 -5.58 1.30 17.52
C THR A 302 -6.63 0.19 17.56
N ALA A 303 -6.36 -0.94 18.22
CA ALA A 303 -7.33 -2.03 18.36
C ALA A 303 -8.62 -1.63 19.06
N ILE A 304 -8.46 -0.85 20.11
CA ILE A 304 -9.56 -0.40 20.96
C ILE A 304 -10.40 0.65 20.23
N GLN A 305 -9.76 1.50 19.41
CA GLN A 305 -10.44 2.55 18.66
C GLN A 305 -11.15 2.05 17.39
N GLN A 306 -10.74 0.91 16.80
CA GLN A 306 -11.30 0.45 15.52
C GLN A 306 -12.83 0.29 15.51
N PRO A 307 -13.51 -0.28 16.53
CA PRO A 307 -14.98 -0.33 16.59
C PRO A 307 -15.66 1.02 16.37
N LEU A 308 -15.01 2.13 16.72
CA LEU A 308 -15.53 3.49 16.48
C LEU A 308 -15.66 3.81 14.98
N GLY A 309 -14.95 3.10 14.10
CA GLY A 309 -15.14 3.16 12.65
C GLY A 309 -16.56 2.83 12.19
N MET A 310 -17.35 2.10 13.00
CA MET A 310 -18.77 1.86 12.71
C MET A 310 -19.63 3.14 12.70
N THR A 311 -19.21 4.20 13.39
CA THR A 311 -19.91 5.49 13.38
C THR A 311 -19.98 6.08 11.96
N GLN A 312 -18.93 5.90 11.14
CA GLN A 312 -18.97 6.26 9.73
C GLN A 312 -19.97 5.40 8.95
N THR A 313 -20.02 4.10 9.23
CA THR A 313 -21.05 3.21 8.65
C THR A 313 -22.46 3.66 9.03
N PHE A 314 -22.68 4.10 10.27
CA PHE A 314 -23.97 4.64 10.72
C PHE A 314 -24.35 5.90 9.96
N ALA A 315 -23.42 6.85 9.81
CA ALA A 315 -23.62 8.07 9.04
C ALA A 315 -23.96 7.78 7.56
N LYS A 316 -23.31 6.74 6.98
CA LYS A 316 -23.43 6.43 5.56
C LYS A 316 -24.72 5.70 5.18
N ILE A 317 -25.04 4.61 5.88
CA ILE A 317 -26.15 3.72 5.51
C ILE A 317 -27.27 3.65 6.56
N GLY A 318 -27.18 4.44 7.62
CA GLY A 318 -28.16 4.50 8.71
C GLY A 318 -27.99 3.43 9.78
N LEU A 319 -28.78 3.52 10.84
CA LEU A 319 -28.67 2.62 12.01
C LEU A 319 -29.37 1.27 11.82
N LYS A 320 -30.46 1.22 11.04
CA LYS A 320 -31.38 0.06 10.94
C LYS A 320 -30.66 -1.28 10.69
N TYR A 321 -29.76 -1.31 9.70
CA TYR A 321 -29.00 -2.52 9.36
C TYR A 321 -27.67 -2.56 10.11
N SER A 322 -26.99 -1.42 10.22
CA SER A 322 -25.63 -1.33 10.76
C SER A 322 -25.53 -1.77 12.21
N VAL A 323 -26.44 -1.33 13.09
CA VAL A 323 -26.42 -1.70 14.51
C VAL A 323 -26.70 -3.19 14.69
N LYS A 324 -27.69 -3.71 13.96
CA LYS A 324 -28.04 -5.13 14.01
C LYS A 324 -26.86 -6.02 13.60
N GLU A 325 -26.24 -5.76 12.46
CA GLU A 325 -25.13 -6.60 11.99
C GLU A 325 -23.89 -6.47 12.87
N ALA A 326 -23.59 -5.27 13.39
CA ALA A 326 -22.48 -5.07 14.31
C ALA A 326 -22.68 -5.83 15.63
N LEU A 327 -23.85 -5.70 16.25
CA LEU A 327 -24.18 -6.45 17.47
C LEU A 327 -24.16 -7.95 17.21
N ASP A 328 -24.74 -8.42 16.10
CA ASP A 328 -24.77 -9.85 15.76
C ASP A 328 -23.37 -10.43 15.53
N PHE A 329 -22.47 -9.66 14.94
CA PHE A 329 -21.09 -10.06 14.68
C PHE A 329 -20.23 -10.05 15.95
N TRP A 330 -20.32 -9.01 16.79
CA TRP A 330 -19.47 -8.87 17.98
C TRP A 330 -19.96 -9.65 19.19
N SER A 331 -21.26 -9.89 19.33
CA SER A 331 -21.82 -10.63 20.48
C SER A 331 -21.71 -12.15 20.35
N ASN A 332 -21.36 -12.68 19.17
CA ASN A 332 -21.36 -14.11 18.92
C ASN A 332 -20.09 -14.59 18.18
N PRO A 333 -19.12 -15.20 18.90
CA PRO A 333 -17.89 -15.72 18.30
C PRO A 333 -18.10 -16.78 17.21
N ILE A 334 -19.20 -17.53 17.23
CA ILE A 334 -19.53 -18.51 16.18
C ILE A 334 -19.90 -17.76 14.89
N LYS A 335 -20.66 -16.66 15.01
CA LYS A 335 -21.03 -15.82 13.87
C LYS A 335 -19.86 -15.08 13.27
N TRP A 336 -18.78 -14.84 14.01
CA TRP A 336 -17.54 -14.34 13.43
C TRP A 336 -17.11 -15.21 12.25
N LYS A 337 -16.92 -16.52 12.49
CA LYS A 337 -16.39 -17.43 11.48
C LYS A 337 -17.35 -17.61 10.30
N THR A 338 -18.64 -17.78 10.58
CA THR A 338 -19.64 -18.01 9.52
C THR A 338 -19.88 -16.76 8.68
N THR A 339 -20.03 -15.59 9.30
CA THR A 339 -20.21 -14.31 8.59
C THR A 339 -18.95 -13.96 7.81
N THR A 340 -17.75 -14.14 8.40
CA THR A 340 -16.49 -13.95 7.66
C THR A 340 -16.46 -14.83 6.42
N LYS A 341 -16.72 -16.15 6.56
CA LYS A 341 -16.72 -17.08 5.42
C LYS A 341 -17.74 -16.69 4.36
N GLU A 342 -18.92 -16.24 4.76
CA GLU A 342 -19.96 -15.79 3.82
C GLU A 342 -19.51 -14.55 3.04
N VAL A 343 -19.05 -13.51 3.75
CA VAL A 343 -18.60 -12.26 3.15
C VAL A 343 -17.43 -12.51 2.20
N MET A 344 -16.43 -13.28 2.65
CA MET A 344 -15.29 -13.67 1.80
C MET A 344 -15.69 -14.54 0.62
N GLY A 345 -16.72 -15.37 0.75
CA GLY A 345 -17.25 -16.16 -0.37
C GLY A 345 -17.90 -15.28 -1.44
N LYS A 346 -18.46 -14.13 -1.07
CA LYS A 346 -19.17 -13.21 -1.98
C LYS A 346 -18.28 -12.11 -2.56
N SER A 347 -17.36 -11.55 -1.78
CA SER A 347 -16.57 -10.37 -2.16
C SER A 347 -15.08 -10.68 -2.28
N SER A 348 -14.54 -10.50 -3.48
CA SER A 348 -13.09 -10.51 -3.74
C SER A 348 -12.38 -9.34 -3.04
N MET A 349 -13.03 -8.18 -2.92
CA MET A 349 -12.52 -7.05 -2.15
C MET A 349 -12.22 -7.45 -0.72
N MET A 350 -13.20 -8.08 -0.06
CA MET A 350 -13.08 -8.43 1.34
C MET A 350 -12.02 -9.51 1.55
N ARG A 351 -11.92 -10.48 0.63
CA ARG A 351 -10.83 -11.49 0.68
C ARG A 351 -9.44 -10.87 0.67
N ASN A 352 -9.28 -9.78 -0.07
CA ASN A 352 -8.00 -9.12 -0.27
C ASN A 352 -7.76 -7.92 0.66
N ARG A 353 -8.77 -7.51 1.43
CA ARG A 353 -8.71 -6.31 2.29
C ARG A 353 -7.56 -6.33 3.30
N THR A 354 -7.19 -7.49 3.83
CA THR A 354 -6.05 -7.62 4.76
C THR A 354 -4.71 -7.19 4.16
N LYS A 355 -4.62 -7.10 2.82
CA LYS A 355 -3.44 -6.62 2.10
C LYS A 355 -3.55 -5.16 1.66
N SER A 356 -4.72 -4.54 1.74
CA SER A 356 -4.98 -3.20 1.18
C SER A 356 -5.74 -2.24 2.10
N TYR A 357 -6.01 -2.56 3.36
CA TYR A 357 -6.81 -1.70 4.23
C TYR A 357 -6.19 -0.31 4.51
N ASP A 358 -4.86 -0.20 4.59
CA ASP A 358 -4.15 1.05 4.87
C ASP A 358 -2.92 1.22 3.96
N ARG A 359 -2.69 2.44 3.49
CA ARG A 359 -1.61 2.78 2.55
C ARG A 359 -0.24 2.55 3.18
N GLU A 360 0.00 3.10 4.37
CA GLU A 360 1.28 3.02 5.05
C GLU A 360 1.65 1.57 5.36
N VAL A 361 0.71 0.81 5.89
CA VAL A 361 0.96 -0.60 6.20
C VAL A 361 1.21 -1.41 4.93
N ASN A 362 0.43 -1.19 3.87
CA ASN A 362 0.63 -1.86 2.58
C ASN A 362 2.04 -1.56 2.01
N ASP A 363 2.50 -0.30 2.10
CA ASP A 363 3.86 0.08 1.70
C ASP A 363 4.95 -0.60 2.54
N VAL A 364 4.77 -0.72 3.87
CA VAL A 364 5.72 -1.41 4.74
C VAL A 364 5.76 -2.91 4.44
N LEU A 365 4.60 -3.57 4.32
CA LEU A 365 4.50 -5.01 4.04
C LEU A 365 5.12 -5.37 2.68
N ARG A 366 4.81 -4.59 1.63
CA ARG A 366 5.44 -4.74 0.30
C ARG A 366 6.96 -4.54 0.36
N SER A 367 7.43 -3.60 1.17
CA SER A 367 8.86 -3.35 1.37
C SER A 367 9.54 -4.47 2.16
N ALA A 368 8.86 -5.09 3.12
CA ALA A 368 9.34 -6.22 3.90
C ALA A 368 9.55 -7.44 3.00
N GLU A 369 8.57 -7.75 2.13
CA GLU A 369 8.66 -8.85 1.16
C GLU A 369 9.90 -8.70 0.25
N LYS A 370 10.14 -7.48 -0.25
CA LYS A 370 11.31 -7.15 -1.09
C LYS A 370 12.66 -7.24 -0.36
N ARG A 371 12.72 -7.02 0.96
CA ARG A 371 13.96 -6.99 1.77
C ARG A 371 14.41 -8.36 2.31
N SER A 372 13.63 -9.43 2.10
CA SER A 372 13.76 -10.73 2.78
C SER A 372 15.05 -11.55 2.54
N LYS A 373 16.12 -10.96 1.97
CA LYS A 373 17.44 -11.57 1.79
C LYS A 373 18.26 -11.54 3.09
N GLY A 374 18.63 -12.73 3.60
CA GLY A 374 19.42 -12.91 4.83
C GLY A 374 18.58 -13.29 6.05
N VAL A 375 19.19 -13.96 7.05
CA VAL A 375 18.50 -14.44 8.26
C VAL A 375 17.89 -13.28 9.04
N VAL A 376 18.68 -12.22 9.26
CA VAL A 376 18.28 -11.04 10.04
C VAL A 376 17.14 -10.30 9.35
N ASN A 377 17.25 -9.99 8.06
CA ASN A 377 16.21 -9.28 7.33
C ASN A 377 14.90 -10.08 7.23
N ARG A 378 14.98 -11.41 7.11
CA ARG A 378 13.80 -12.28 7.15
C ARG A 378 13.13 -12.23 8.52
N ALA A 379 13.89 -12.38 9.60
CA ALA A 379 13.36 -12.27 10.95
C ALA A 379 12.70 -10.89 11.17
N VAL A 380 13.36 -9.80 10.78
CA VAL A 380 12.79 -8.44 10.83
C VAL A 380 11.49 -8.35 10.03
N SER A 381 11.46 -8.89 8.80
CA SER A 381 10.26 -8.84 7.95
C SER A 381 9.08 -9.64 8.53
N GLU A 382 9.35 -10.79 9.17
CA GLU A 382 8.29 -11.56 9.84
C GLU A 382 7.78 -10.85 11.10
N VAL A 383 8.66 -10.21 11.86
CA VAL A 383 8.24 -9.38 12.99
C VAL A 383 7.45 -8.16 12.52
N GLU A 384 7.82 -7.51 11.40
CA GLU A 384 7.03 -6.43 10.79
C GLU A 384 5.62 -6.92 10.42
N LYS A 385 5.50 -8.06 9.72
CA LYS A 385 4.19 -8.67 9.39
C LYS A 385 3.36 -8.94 10.64
N TYR A 386 3.98 -9.53 11.67
CA TYR A 386 3.31 -9.82 12.92
C TYR A 386 2.89 -8.52 13.64
N ALA A 387 3.76 -7.51 13.64
CA ALA A 387 3.51 -6.20 14.23
C ALA A 387 2.31 -5.48 13.61
N TYR A 388 1.94 -5.75 12.36
CA TYR A 388 0.75 -5.17 11.72
C TYR A 388 -0.44 -6.13 11.63
N SER A 389 -0.24 -7.43 11.86
CA SER A 389 -1.29 -8.45 11.71
C SER A 389 -2.54 -8.17 12.53
N HIS A 390 -2.36 -7.62 13.74
CA HIS A 390 -3.47 -7.22 14.60
C HIS A 390 -4.32 -6.14 13.94
N ILE A 391 -3.71 -5.09 13.35
CA ILE A 391 -4.43 -3.99 12.69
C ILE A 391 -5.31 -4.53 11.56
N ALA A 392 -4.81 -5.47 10.75
CA ALA A 392 -5.58 -6.13 9.71
C ALA A 392 -6.80 -6.90 10.30
N TYR A 393 -6.61 -7.63 11.39
CA TYR A 393 -7.71 -8.35 12.06
C TYR A 393 -8.79 -7.39 12.61
N LEU A 394 -8.36 -6.27 13.18
CA LEU A 394 -9.25 -5.28 13.81
C LEU A 394 -10.00 -4.45 12.78
N ASP A 395 -9.36 -4.13 11.66
CA ASP A 395 -10.02 -3.56 10.48
C ASP A 395 -11.14 -4.51 9.98
N MET A 396 -10.82 -5.80 9.85
CA MET A 396 -11.79 -6.81 9.43
C MET A 396 -12.98 -6.92 10.41
N ALA A 397 -12.75 -6.69 11.71
CA ALA A 397 -13.80 -6.71 12.73
C ALA A 397 -14.86 -5.60 12.55
N VAL A 398 -14.55 -4.54 11.80
CA VAL A 398 -15.45 -3.42 11.48
C VAL A 398 -15.94 -3.53 10.03
N ALA A 399 -15.04 -3.91 9.12
CA ALA A 399 -15.33 -4.01 7.70
C ALA A 399 -16.34 -5.13 7.39
N ILE A 400 -16.27 -6.29 8.05
CA ILE A 400 -17.24 -7.39 7.85
C ILE A 400 -18.67 -6.99 8.23
N PRO A 401 -18.96 -6.50 9.45
CA PRO A 401 -20.31 -6.09 9.80
C PRO A 401 -20.78 -4.90 8.94
N THR A 402 -19.89 -3.97 8.56
CA THR A 402 -20.20 -2.89 7.62
C THR A 402 -20.65 -3.44 6.26
N TRP A 403 -19.87 -4.36 5.69
CA TRP A 403 -20.18 -5.01 4.42
C TRP A 403 -21.52 -5.73 4.50
N LYS A 404 -21.71 -6.53 5.55
CA LYS A 404 -22.92 -7.31 5.74
C LYS A 404 -24.17 -6.43 5.89
N ALA A 405 -24.05 -5.31 6.60
CA ALA A 405 -25.12 -4.34 6.77
C ALA A 405 -25.48 -3.68 5.43
N ALA A 406 -24.48 -3.24 4.67
CA ALA A 406 -24.68 -2.66 3.34
C ALA A 406 -25.30 -3.66 2.36
N TYR A 407 -24.83 -4.90 2.35
CA TYR A 407 -25.38 -5.99 1.55
C TYR A 407 -26.85 -6.25 1.90
N ARG A 408 -27.18 -6.42 3.19
CA ARG A 408 -28.58 -6.64 3.63
C ARG A 408 -29.48 -5.46 3.29
N LYS A 409 -28.99 -4.22 3.42
CA LYS A 409 -29.70 -3.02 2.99
C LYS A 409 -30.02 -3.09 1.50
N ALA A 410 -29.03 -3.33 0.65
CA ALA A 410 -29.22 -3.39 -0.80
C ALA A 410 -30.18 -4.52 -1.22
N ILE A 411 -30.07 -5.70 -0.62
CA ILE A 411 -31.02 -6.81 -0.85
C ILE A 411 -32.44 -6.42 -0.43
N SER A 412 -32.60 -5.75 0.72
CA SER A 412 -33.93 -5.28 1.16
C SER A 412 -34.53 -4.19 0.28
N GLU A 413 -33.69 -3.50 -0.49
CA GLU A 413 -34.05 -2.50 -1.50
C GLU A 413 -34.26 -3.13 -2.88
N ASN A 414 -34.38 -4.48 -2.95
CA ASN A 414 -34.60 -5.27 -4.16
C ASN A 414 -33.49 -5.13 -5.23
N GLN A 415 -32.25 -4.82 -4.82
CA GLN A 415 -31.12 -4.88 -5.74
C GLN A 415 -30.76 -6.33 -6.06
N SER A 416 -30.18 -6.54 -7.26
CA SER A 416 -29.61 -7.85 -7.61
C SER A 416 -28.50 -8.22 -6.63
N GLU A 417 -28.23 -9.52 -6.46
CA GLU A 417 -27.14 -9.96 -5.56
C GLU A 417 -25.79 -9.37 -5.98
N GLN A 418 -25.53 -9.27 -7.28
CA GLN A 418 -24.29 -8.69 -7.82
C GLN A 418 -24.19 -7.18 -7.53
N ASP A 419 -25.28 -6.43 -7.70
CA ASP A 419 -25.32 -5.01 -7.34
C ASP A 419 -25.18 -4.81 -5.82
N ALA A 420 -25.79 -5.70 -5.02
CA ALA A 420 -25.70 -5.65 -3.56
C ALA A 420 -24.27 -5.91 -3.05
N VAL A 421 -23.54 -6.87 -3.66
CA VAL A 421 -22.11 -7.10 -3.39
C VAL A 421 -21.29 -5.85 -3.75
N SER A 422 -21.52 -5.30 -4.95
CA SER A 422 -20.84 -4.10 -5.44
C SER A 422 -21.09 -2.86 -4.56
N TYR A 423 -22.31 -2.73 -4.06
CA TYR A 423 -22.71 -1.69 -3.11
C TYR A 423 -22.02 -1.89 -1.77
N ALA A 424 -22.02 -3.10 -1.22
CA ALA A 424 -21.37 -3.41 0.04
C ALA A 424 -19.85 -3.15 0.00
N ASP A 425 -19.18 -3.54 -1.08
CA ASP A 425 -17.77 -3.23 -1.32
C ASP A 425 -17.53 -1.71 -1.34
N SER A 426 -18.40 -0.97 -2.03
CA SER A 426 -18.32 0.48 -2.12
C SER A 426 -18.52 1.19 -0.78
N ILE A 427 -19.41 0.67 0.07
CA ILE A 427 -19.64 1.24 1.40
C ILE A 427 -18.41 1.04 2.29
N VAL A 428 -17.81 -0.16 2.30
CA VAL A 428 -16.58 -0.41 3.07
C VAL A 428 -15.43 0.48 2.59
N ALA A 429 -15.22 0.61 1.27
CA ALA A 429 -14.18 1.50 0.74
C ALA A 429 -14.40 2.97 1.14
N GLN A 430 -15.66 3.43 1.15
CA GLN A 430 -16.00 4.80 1.53
C GLN A 430 -15.88 5.08 3.04
N THR A 431 -16.21 4.12 3.91
CA THR A 431 -16.25 4.33 5.37
C THR A 431 -15.02 3.84 6.13
N GLN A 432 -14.26 2.89 5.58
CA GLN A 432 -13.08 2.33 6.26
C GLN A 432 -11.78 2.58 5.50
N SER A 433 -11.85 3.38 4.42
CA SER A 433 -10.75 3.65 3.50
C SER A 433 -10.11 2.39 2.89
N SER A 434 -9.19 2.60 1.96
CA SER A 434 -8.31 1.59 1.38
C SER A 434 -6.99 2.24 0.98
N GLY A 435 -5.91 1.47 1.03
CA GLY A 435 -4.60 1.75 0.47
C GLY A 435 -4.49 1.46 -1.04
N ASP A 436 -5.59 1.05 -1.69
CA ASP A 436 -5.65 0.89 -3.15
C ASP A 436 -5.56 2.25 -3.85
N ILE A 437 -4.80 2.31 -4.95
CA ILE A 437 -4.52 3.58 -5.64
C ILE A 437 -5.78 4.30 -6.15
N ILE A 438 -6.84 3.54 -6.44
CA ILE A 438 -8.15 4.03 -6.85
C ILE A 438 -8.93 4.73 -5.72
N ASP A 439 -8.58 4.47 -4.46
CA ASP A 439 -9.24 5.02 -3.26
C ASP A 439 -8.45 6.14 -2.58
N LEU A 440 -7.17 6.30 -2.94
CA LEU A 440 -6.34 7.34 -2.37
C LEU A 440 -6.80 8.75 -2.79
N ALA A 441 -6.61 9.74 -1.93
CA ALA A 441 -6.72 11.14 -2.35
C ALA A 441 -5.54 11.54 -3.25
N ALA A 442 -5.71 12.58 -4.07
CA ALA A 442 -4.63 13.09 -4.93
C ALA A 442 -3.36 13.46 -4.12
N ILE A 443 -3.54 14.04 -2.93
CA ILE A 443 -2.42 14.36 -2.02
C ILE A 443 -1.70 13.10 -1.49
N GLN A 444 -2.39 11.96 -1.43
CA GLN A 444 -1.81 10.68 -1.00
C GLN A 444 -1.05 9.94 -2.10
N ARG A 445 -1.26 10.28 -3.39
CA ARG A 445 -0.57 9.68 -4.55
C ARG A 445 0.69 10.44 -4.98
N ASN A 446 1.11 11.43 -4.21
CA ASN A 446 2.21 12.33 -4.56
C ASN A 446 3.61 11.74 -4.20
N THR A 447 4.66 12.56 -4.29
CA THR A 447 6.07 12.22 -3.94
C THR A 447 6.22 11.78 -2.48
N ASN A 448 7.31 11.06 -2.12
CA ASN A 448 7.47 10.60 -0.74
C ASN A 448 7.58 11.75 0.25
N THR A 449 8.11 12.91 -0.16
CA THR A 449 8.15 14.13 0.66
C THR A 449 6.76 14.60 1.05
N VAL A 450 5.82 14.69 0.10
CA VAL A 450 4.42 15.06 0.42
C VAL A 450 3.73 13.93 1.20
N LYS A 451 4.11 12.67 0.95
CA LYS A 451 3.59 11.53 1.71
C LYS A 451 3.96 11.56 3.20
N LEU A 452 5.00 12.29 3.61
CA LEU A 452 5.32 12.50 5.04
C LEU A 452 4.18 13.23 5.78
N PHE A 453 3.54 14.18 5.12
CA PHE A 453 2.42 14.97 5.69
C PHE A 453 1.07 14.24 5.63
N THR A 454 0.98 13.17 4.85
CA THR A 454 -0.25 12.38 4.72
C THR A 454 -0.14 11.03 5.42
N MET A 455 0.86 10.83 6.28
CA MET A 455 0.94 9.63 7.11
C MET A 455 -0.31 9.48 7.97
N PHE A 456 -0.87 8.27 8.00
CA PHE A 456 -2.06 7.92 8.78
C PHE A 456 -3.32 8.73 8.41
N TYR A 457 -3.34 9.30 7.20
CA TYR A 457 -4.43 10.17 6.74
C TYR A 457 -5.61 9.41 6.11
N SER A 458 -5.46 8.13 5.73
CA SER A 458 -6.47 7.38 4.96
C SER A 458 -7.87 7.42 5.59
N TYR A 459 -7.97 7.21 6.90
CA TYR A 459 -9.23 7.35 7.64
C TYR A 459 -9.81 8.77 7.55
N PHE A 460 -8.98 9.80 7.76
CA PHE A 460 -9.40 11.20 7.73
C PHE A 460 -9.76 11.69 6.32
N SER A 461 -9.17 11.08 5.28
CA SER A 461 -9.55 11.28 3.88
C SER A 461 -10.98 10.79 3.63
N SER A 462 -11.29 9.56 4.07
CA SER A 462 -12.66 9.03 4.02
C SER A 462 -13.64 9.88 4.83
N PHE A 463 -13.28 10.26 6.06
CA PHE A 463 -14.06 11.18 6.88
C PHE A 463 -14.34 12.52 6.16
N TYR A 464 -13.32 13.15 5.57
CA TYR A 464 -13.50 14.41 4.84
C TYR A 464 -14.44 14.24 3.64
N ASN A 465 -14.28 13.16 2.88
CA ASN A 465 -15.17 12.84 1.76
C ASN A 465 -16.62 12.64 2.22
N MET A 466 -16.81 11.99 3.36
CA MET A 466 -18.13 11.80 3.97
C MET A 466 -18.74 13.10 4.46
N MET A 467 -17.97 13.95 5.14
CA MET A 467 -18.41 15.30 5.54
C MET A 467 -18.88 16.10 4.33
N ALA A 468 -18.07 16.15 3.26
CA ALA A 468 -18.42 16.83 2.03
C ALA A 468 -19.67 16.23 1.35
N SER A 469 -19.85 14.91 1.45
CA SER A 469 -21.03 14.21 0.92
C SER A 469 -22.30 14.54 1.72
N SER A 470 -22.19 14.50 3.04
CA SER A 470 -23.28 14.87 3.94
C SER A 470 -23.69 16.33 3.76
N SER A 471 -22.74 17.27 3.63
CA SER A 471 -23.03 18.69 3.35
C SER A 471 -23.84 18.86 2.06
N ARG A 472 -23.46 18.21 0.97
CA ARG A 472 -24.22 18.27 -0.30
C ARG A 472 -25.64 17.72 -0.15
N LYS A 473 -25.82 16.68 0.66
CA LYS A 473 -27.14 16.08 0.90
C LYS A 473 -28.03 17.00 1.75
N VAL A 474 -27.46 17.67 2.74
CA VAL A 474 -28.14 18.72 3.52
C VAL A 474 -28.55 19.86 2.59
N GLU A 475 -27.65 20.34 1.74
CA GLU A 475 -27.91 21.42 0.79
C GLU A 475 -29.01 21.05 -0.22
N GLY A 476 -28.99 19.83 -0.75
CA GLY A 476 -30.05 19.31 -1.62
C GLY A 476 -31.42 19.32 -0.94
N LYS A 477 -31.53 18.69 0.23
CA LYS A 477 -32.78 18.66 1.01
C LYS A 477 -33.26 20.06 1.39
N TRP A 478 -32.34 20.96 1.72
CA TRP A 478 -32.65 22.34 2.04
C TRP A 478 -33.24 23.08 0.84
N SER A 479 -32.60 22.93 -0.32
CA SER A 479 -33.02 23.55 -1.59
C SER A 479 -34.37 23.02 -2.09
N GLU A 480 -34.68 21.75 -1.81
CA GLU A 480 -35.98 21.12 -2.06
C GLU A 480 -37.09 21.57 -1.11
N GLY A 481 -36.78 22.40 -0.09
CA GLY A 481 -37.73 22.88 0.91
C GLY A 481 -37.91 21.96 2.12
N ASN A 482 -37.25 20.80 2.16
CA ASN A 482 -37.31 19.82 3.24
C ASN A 482 -36.39 20.19 4.43
N LYS A 483 -36.54 21.42 4.96
CA LYS A 483 -35.61 22.00 5.96
C LYS A 483 -35.48 21.17 7.23
N ALA A 484 -36.58 20.64 7.76
CA ALA A 484 -36.55 19.83 8.98
C ALA A 484 -35.74 18.53 8.78
N GLU A 485 -35.89 17.87 7.63
CA GLU A 485 -35.13 16.68 7.29
C GLU A 485 -33.65 17.03 7.03
N ALA A 486 -33.37 18.17 6.40
CA ALA A 486 -32.02 18.67 6.20
C ALA A 486 -31.29 18.89 7.55
N VAL A 487 -31.95 19.55 8.52
CA VAL A 487 -31.40 19.76 9.87
C VAL A 487 -31.23 18.43 10.61
N GLY A 488 -32.24 17.56 10.59
CA GLY A 488 -32.15 16.24 11.23
C GLY A 488 -31.02 15.38 10.67
N TYR A 489 -30.83 15.38 9.35
CA TYR A 489 -29.72 14.68 8.71
C TYR A 489 -28.37 15.33 9.02
N ALA A 490 -28.29 16.67 9.05
CA ALA A 490 -27.08 17.39 9.43
C ALA A 490 -26.64 17.06 10.86
N MET A 491 -27.58 17.07 11.82
CA MET A 491 -27.31 16.68 13.20
C MET A 491 -26.86 15.22 13.28
N PHE A 492 -27.57 14.31 12.61
CA PHE A 492 -27.19 12.89 12.59
C PHE A 492 -25.78 12.66 12.02
N ALA A 493 -25.46 13.29 10.89
CA ALA A 493 -24.14 13.20 10.27
C ALA A 493 -23.06 13.82 11.16
N PHE A 494 -23.29 15.02 11.72
CA PHE A 494 -22.34 15.68 12.61
C PHE A 494 -22.09 14.85 13.89
N THR A 495 -23.14 14.31 14.50
CA THR A 495 -23.00 13.45 15.68
C THR A 495 -22.16 12.21 15.38
N ASN A 496 -22.45 11.50 14.28
CA ASN A 496 -21.75 10.25 13.97
C ASN A 496 -20.36 10.45 13.36
N LEU A 497 -20.12 11.52 12.61
CA LEU A 497 -18.83 11.76 11.97
C LEU A 497 -17.88 12.58 12.84
N VAL A 498 -18.39 13.47 13.68
CA VAL A 498 -17.58 14.41 14.46
C VAL A 498 -17.67 14.11 15.94
N VAL A 499 -18.86 14.20 16.54
CA VAL A 499 -19.01 14.16 18.01
C VAL A 499 -18.60 12.82 18.59
N LEU A 500 -19.18 11.72 18.09
CA LEU A 500 -18.91 10.40 18.65
C LEU A 500 -17.44 10.00 18.45
N PRO A 501 -16.83 10.13 17.25
CA PRO A 501 -15.41 9.81 17.09
C PRO A 501 -14.49 10.70 17.93
N ALA A 502 -14.73 12.02 17.99
CA ALA A 502 -13.88 12.94 18.75
C ALA A 502 -13.85 12.60 20.25
N LEU A 503 -15.02 12.33 20.84
CA LEU A 503 -15.11 12.08 22.28
C LEU A 503 -14.76 10.63 22.64
N LEU A 504 -15.28 9.66 21.88
CA LEU A 504 -15.07 8.24 22.20
C LEU A 504 -13.61 7.82 21.95
N ALA A 505 -12.92 8.38 20.96
CA ALA A 505 -11.53 8.03 20.68
C ALA A 505 -10.59 8.42 21.81
N GLU A 506 -10.84 9.56 22.48
CA GLU A 506 -10.06 10.03 23.62
C GLU A 506 -10.48 9.34 24.93
N LEU A 507 -11.78 9.19 25.19
CA LEU A 507 -12.30 8.50 26.37
C LEU A 507 -11.83 7.05 26.46
N ILE A 508 -11.87 6.31 25.34
CA ILE A 508 -11.55 4.88 25.33
C ILE A 508 -10.06 4.59 25.59
N VAL A 509 -9.21 5.60 25.42
CA VAL A 509 -7.77 5.53 25.76
C VAL A 509 -7.48 6.24 27.08
N GLY A 510 -8.52 6.61 27.84
CA GLY A 510 -8.46 7.21 29.16
C GLY A 510 -8.02 8.68 29.17
N ARG A 511 -8.22 9.43 28.07
CA ARG A 511 -7.89 10.85 27.98
C ARG A 511 -9.16 11.69 28.15
N GLY A 512 -9.52 11.88 29.41
CA GLY A 512 -10.55 12.86 29.80
C GLY A 512 -9.96 14.27 29.93
N PRO A 513 -10.70 15.19 30.56
CA PRO A 513 -10.23 16.54 30.85
C PRO A 513 -8.92 16.53 31.63
N ASP A 514 -8.05 17.51 31.38
CA ASP A 514 -6.79 17.64 32.12
C ASP A 514 -7.05 18.16 33.54
N GLU A 515 -6.68 17.36 34.54
CA GLU A 515 -6.81 17.72 35.95
C GLU A 515 -5.76 18.75 36.39
N GLU A 516 -4.63 18.87 35.66
CA GLU A 516 -3.55 19.83 35.99
C GLU A 516 -3.90 21.27 35.55
N ASP A 517 -4.70 21.42 34.51
CA ASP A 517 -5.11 22.71 33.92
C ASP A 517 -6.54 23.15 34.32
N ASP A 518 -7.16 22.50 35.32
CA ASP A 518 -8.56 22.73 35.77
C ASP A 518 -9.60 22.66 34.61
N GLU A 519 -9.34 21.85 33.57
CA GLU A 519 -10.19 21.79 32.38
C GLU A 519 -11.56 21.17 32.68
N SER A 520 -12.65 21.87 32.32
CA SER A 520 -14.00 21.32 32.51
C SER A 520 -14.37 20.28 31.44
N TRP A 521 -15.24 19.32 31.77
CA TRP A 521 -15.77 18.35 30.80
C TRP A 521 -16.40 18.99 29.56
N SER A 522 -17.08 20.14 29.72
CA SER A 522 -17.66 20.88 28.61
C SER A 522 -16.61 21.53 27.72
N GLU A 523 -15.55 22.07 28.31
CA GLU A 523 -14.45 22.70 27.60
C GLU A 523 -13.64 21.66 26.82
N TRP A 524 -13.26 20.57 27.47
CA TRP A 524 -12.63 19.40 26.86
C TRP A 524 -13.46 18.87 25.68
N ALA A 525 -14.76 18.67 25.87
CA ALA A 525 -15.63 18.15 24.82
C ALA A 525 -15.76 19.16 23.66
N ALA A 526 -15.92 20.45 23.97
CA ALA A 526 -16.03 21.50 22.96
C ALA A 526 -14.74 21.64 22.15
N SER A 527 -13.57 21.56 22.80
CA SER A 527 -12.27 21.61 22.14
C SER A 527 -12.08 20.43 21.18
N ASN A 528 -12.28 19.20 21.67
CA ASN A 528 -12.15 17.99 20.84
C ASN A 528 -13.12 17.99 19.66
N VAL A 529 -14.40 18.34 19.89
CA VAL A 529 -15.41 18.42 18.82
C VAL A 529 -15.11 19.56 17.84
N GLY A 530 -14.61 20.70 18.31
CA GLY A 530 -14.29 21.86 17.48
C GLY A 530 -13.11 21.61 16.53
N VAL A 531 -12.11 20.87 16.99
CA VAL A 531 -10.91 20.50 16.24
C VAL A 531 -11.16 19.43 15.19
N TYR A 532 -11.98 18.44 15.53
CA TYR A 532 -12.09 17.21 14.75
C TYR A 532 -12.42 17.40 13.25
N PRO A 533 -13.29 18.34 12.83
CA PRO A 533 -13.54 18.63 11.42
C PRO A 533 -12.29 19.02 10.62
N PHE A 534 -11.29 19.61 11.27
CA PHE A 534 -10.04 20.02 10.63
C PHE A 534 -9.09 18.85 10.40
N MET A 535 -9.28 17.68 11.06
CA MET A 535 -8.42 16.51 10.87
C MET A 535 -8.41 15.98 9.43
N GLY A 536 -9.50 16.23 8.69
CA GLY A 536 -9.61 15.94 7.25
C GLY A 536 -8.77 16.85 6.35
N LEU A 537 -8.25 17.97 6.86
CA LEU A 537 -7.52 18.99 6.10
C LEU A 537 -6.03 18.93 6.42
N VAL A 538 -5.24 18.33 5.53
CA VAL A 538 -3.78 18.27 5.65
C VAL A 538 -3.20 19.69 5.76
N PHE A 539 -2.19 19.87 6.62
CA PHE A 539 -1.57 21.16 7.01
C PHE A 539 -2.44 22.08 7.88
N ILE A 540 -3.76 22.08 7.69
CA ILE A 540 -4.67 22.90 8.51
C ILE A 540 -4.93 22.23 9.86
N ARG A 541 -5.02 20.90 9.89
CA ARG A 541 -5.28 20.12 11.11
C ARG A 541 -4.32 20.46 12.24
N ASP A 542 -3.05 20.73 11.91
CA ASP A 542 -1.99 20.96 12.89
C ASP A 542 -2.09 22.37 13.49
N VAL A 543 -2.41 23.36 12.65
CA VAL A 543 -2.71 24.73 13.08
C VAL A 543 -3.98 24.77 13.93
N ALA A 544 -5.03 24.05 13.51
CA ALA A 544 -6.28 23.95 14.25
C ALA A 544 -6.06 23.30 15.63
N ASN A 545 -5.36 22.17 15.70
CA ASN A 545 -4.98 21.55 16.96
C ASN A 545 -4.30 22.54 17.91
N SER A 546 -3.23 23.21 17.44
CA SER A 546 -2.49 24.17 18.27
C SER A 546 -3.34 25.34 18.76
N LEU A 547 -4.32 25.79 17.98
CA LEU A 547 -5.19 26.92 18.35
C LEU A 547 -6.28 26.53 19.34
N PHE A 548 -6.84 25.33 19.23
CA PHE A 548 -8.01 24.91 20.01
C PHE A 548 -7.67 24.10 21.27
N THR A 549 -6.55 23.37 21.27
CA THR A 549 -6.14 22.54 22.42
C THR A 549 -4.92 23.09 23.16
N GLY A 550 -4.28 24.15 22.65
CA GLY A 550 -3.06 24.72 23.26
C GLY A 550 -1.81 23.84 23.14
N TYR A 551 -1.93 22.57 22.75
CA TYR A 551 -0.80 21.67 22.56
C TYR A 551 -0.12 21.89 21.19
N SER A 552 1.21 22.02 21.19
CA SER A 552 1.99 21.95 19.95
C SER A 552 1.92 20.53 19.38
N TYR A 553 1.09 20.33 18.36
CA TYR A 553 1.02 19.05 17.66
C TYR A 553 1.96 19.05 16.46
N SER A 554 2.51 17.87 16.19
CA SER A 554 3.46 17.68 15.12
C SER A 554 2.81 17.62 13.73
N ALA A 555 3.31 18.43 12.80
CA ALA A 555 2.85 18.44 11.40
C ALA A 555 3.00 17.08 10.69
N THR A 556 3.94 16.25 11.14
CA THR A 556 4.15 14.89 10.62
C THR A 556 4.62 13.95 11.72
N PRO A 557 4.22 12.67 11.73
CA PRO A 557 4.76 11.69 12.69
C PRO A 557 6.30 11.56 12.73
N ILE A 558 7.02 12.14 11.76
CA ILE A 558 8.48 12.19 11.68
C ILE A 558 9.09 13.24 12.61
N GLU A 559 8.36 14.25 13.07
CA GLU A 559 8.89 15.18 14.08
C GLU A 559 9.27 14.46 15.38
N GLY A 560 8.50 13.44 15.75
CA GLY A 560 8.88 12.54 16.84
C GLY A 560 10.23 11.85 16.62
N ALA A 561 10.69 11.71 15.38
CA ALA A 561 12.05 11.26 15.07
C ALA A 561 13.10 12.34 15.37
N PHE A 562 12.80 13.60 15.06
CA PHE A 562 13.66 14.74 15.39
C PHE A 562 13.75 14.99 16.89
N SER A 563 12.63 14.92 17.62
CA SER A 563 12.61 15.07 19.09
C SER A 563 13.32 13.91 19.78
N ALA A 564 13.13 12.67 19.31
CA ALA A 564 13.87 11.53 19.82
C ALA A 564 15.37 11.71 19.59
N LEU A 565 15.76 12.21 18.41
CA LEU A 565 17.14 12.46 18.02
C LEU A 565 17.83 13.51 18.89
N SER A 566 17.17 14.65 19.10
CA SER A 566 17.71 15.72 19.94
C SER A 566 17.89 15.23 21.38
N GLY A 567 16.89 14.54 21.93
CA GLY A 567 17.00 13.98 23.28
C GLY A 567 18.11 12.92 23.39
N ALA A 568 18.34 12.11 22.36
CA ALA A 568 19.42 11.13 22.34
C ALA A 568 20.82 11.77 22.20
N SER A 569 20.94 12.90 21.49
CA SER A 569 22.22 13.61 21.32
C SER A 569 22.70 14.32 22.58
N ASP A 570 21.81 14.55 23.56
CA ASP A 570 22.13 15.18 24.83
C ASP A 570 22.75 14.19 25.85
N ILE A 571 22.64 12.88 25.60
CA ILE A 571 23.13 11.82 26.50
C ILE A 571 24.65 11.86 26.68
N PRO A 572 25.49 11.95 25.62
CA PRO A 572 26.94 12.07 25.78
C PRO A 572 27.35 13.30 26.60
N SER A 573 26.68 14.44 26.43
CA SER A 573 26.94 15.63 27.22
C SER A 573 26.57 15.44 28.69
N LYS A 574 25.40 14.87 29.00
CA LYS A 574 24.96 14.57 30.37
C LYS A 574 25.90 13.60 31.08
N LEU A 575 26.33 12.55 30.39
CA LEU A 575 27.35 11.61 30.89
C LEU A 575 28.69 12.30 31.17
N SER A 576 29.08 13.28 30.36
CA SER A 576 30.33 14.03 30.55
C SER A 576 30.23 15.11 31.64
N SER A 577 29.05 15.68 31.88
CA SER A 577 28.80 16.66 32.95
C SER A 577 28.47 16.02 34.31
N GLY A 578 28.26 14.70 34.34
CA GLY A 578 27.87 13.96 35.54
C GLY A 578 26.39 14.13 35.91
N GLU A 579 25.57 14.58 34.96
CA GLU A 579 24.11 14.63 35.11
C GLU A 579 23.49 13.23 34.99
N ASP A 580 22.47 12.97 35.81
CA ASP A 580 21.73 11.71 35.76
C ASP A 580 20.94 11.58 34.46
N ILE A 581 20.99 10.38 33.86
CA ILE A 581 20.20 10.05 32.67
C ILE A 581 18.76 9.81 33.09
N SER A 582 17.84 10.63 32.60
CA SER A 582 16.41 10.47 32.90
C SER A 582 15.79 9.32 32.10
N LYS A 583 14.65 8.81 32.58
CA LYS A 583 13.78 7.87 31.85
C LYS A 583 13.39 8.39 30.46
N SER A 584 13.15 9.70 30.34
CA SER A 584 12.85 10.38 29.07
C SER A 584 14.03 10.32 28.10
N ASP A 585 15.26 10.46 28.58
CA ASP A 585 16.47 10.35 27.74
C ASP A 585 16.62 8.92 27.17
N ILE A 586 16.41 7.90 28.01
CA ILE A 586 16.44 6.49 27.60
C ILE A 586 15.35 6.21 26.56
N LYS A 587 14.13 6.70 26.79
CA LYS A 587 13.02 6.60 25.85
C LYS A 587 13.37 7.24 24.50
N ASN A 588 13.95 8.44 24.50
CA ASN A 588 14.34 9.16 23.29
C ASN A 588 15.45 8.42 22.52
N ALA A 589 16.44 7.86 23.21
CA ALA A 589 17.45 7.00 22.57
C ALA A 589 16.84 5.72 21.98
N TYR A 590 15.94 5.07 22.72
CA TYR A 590 15.24 3.87 22.29
C TYR A 590 14.38 4.14 21.04
N LEU A 591 13.57 5.20 21.03
CA LEU A 591 12.74 5.57 19.89
C LEU A 591 13.60 6.06 18.70
N SER A 592 14.71 6.75 18.96
CA SER A 592 15.67 7.13 17.92
C SER A 592 16.20 5.90 17.19
N ALA A 593 16.62 4.88 17.92
CA ALA A 593 17.05 3.62 17.32
C ALA A 593 15.96 3.05 16.39
N GLY A 594 14.69 3.12 16.81
CA GLY A 594 13.53 2.78 15.98
C GLY A 594 13.43 3.59 14.69
N TYR A 595 13.46 4.92 14.77
CA TYR A 595 13.35 5.79 13.59
C TYR A 595 14.52 5.65 12.62
N PHE A 596 15.75 5.37 13.08
CA PHE A 596 16.91 5.12 12.21
C PHE A 596 16.89 3.75 11.57
N THR A 597 16.64 2.71 12.36
CA THR A 597 16.85 1.33 11.93
C THR A 597 15.59 0.70 11.33
N GLY A 598 14.40 1.18 11.74
CA GLY A 598 13.13 0.54 11.43
C GLY A 598 12.94 -0.81 12.12
N ILE A 599 13.78 -1.16 13.11
CA ILE A 599 13.66 -2.43 13.83
C ILE A 599 12.36 -2.43 14.64
N PRO A 600 11.47 -3.42 14.44
CA PRO A 600 10.15 -3.46 15.06
C PRO A 600 10.14 -3.41 16.57
N VAL A 601 11.19 -3.89 17.24
CA VAL A 601 11.26 -3.90 18.70
C VAL A 601 11.37 -2.48 19.26
N PHE A 602 12.09 -1.57 18.59
CA PHE A 602 12.27 -0.19 19.02
C PHE A 602 11.08 0.69 18.58
N ASN A 603 9.94 0.53 19.23
CA ASN A 603 8.72 1.29 18.89
C ASN A 603 7.98 1.78 20.14
N ARG A 604 7.02 2.69 19.98
CA ARG A 604 6.29 3.28 21.13
C ARG A 604 5.60 2.22 22.00
N GLN A 605 4.98 1.19 21.41
CA GLN A 605 4.31 0.14 22.16
C GLN A 605 5.30 -0.72 22.95
N GLY A 606 6.45 -1.06 22.35
CA GLY A 606 7.52 -1.81 23.00
C GLY A 606 8.05 -1.06 24.22
N TRP A 607 8.18 0.26 24.11
CA TRP A 607 8.52 1.11 25.26
C TRP A 607 7.45 1.06 26.35
N ILE A 608 6.16 1.23 26.01
CA ILE A 608 5.06 1.16 26.98
C ILE A 608 5.06 -0.18 27.72
N MET A 609 5.19 -1.29 26.97
CA MET A 609 5.23 -2.63 27.56
C MET A 609 6.43 -2.80 28.49
N PHE A 610 7.63 -2.40 28.05
CA PHE A 610 8.84 -2.47 28.87
C PHE A 610 8.68 -1.64 30.14
N ASN A 611 8.27 -0.39 30.01
CA ASN A 611 8.11 0.54 31.12
C ASN A 611 7.13 0.02 32.18
N ASN A 612 5.95 -0.43 31.75
CA ASN A 612 4.92 -0.88 32.67
C ASN A 612 5.29 -2.22 33.34
N ILE A 613 6.01 -3.10 32.64
CA ILE A 613 6.54 -4.35 33.24
C ILE A 613 7.56 -4.02 34.33
N ILE A 614 8.44 -3.03 34.11
CA ILE A 614 9.42 -2.60 35.12
C ILE A 614 8.72 -2.01 36.33
N GLY A 615 7.79 -1.05 36.14
CA GLY A 615 7.02 -0.47 37.25
C GLY A 615 6.28 -1.54 38.06
N ALA A 616 5.60 -2.48 37.40
CA ALA A 616 4.95 -3.60 38.09
C ALA A 616 5.94 -4.50 38.84
N SER A 617 7.16 -4.69 38.33
CA SER A 617 8.21 -5.47 39.00
C SER A 617 8.81 -4.75 40.22
N GLU A 618 8.76 -3.43 40.23
CA GLU A 618 9.20 -2.56 41.32
C GLU A 618 8.11 -2.39 42.40
N GLY A 619 6.92 -2.97 42.19
CA GLY A 619 5.82 -3.00 43.16
C GLY A 619 4.79 -1.88 42.96
N GLU A 620 4.80 -1.21 41.82
CA GLU A 620 3.89 -0.11 41.51
C GLU A 620 2.48 -0.59 41.13
N ASP A 621 1.46 0.11 41.61
CA ASP A 621 0.05 -0.17 41.31
C ASP A 621 -0.35 0.45 39.96
N LEU A 622 -0.35 -0.38 38.92
CA LEU A 622 -0.78 0.03 37.58
C LEU A 622 -2.31 0.19 37.51
N ASN A 623 -2.78 1.30 36.93
CA ASN A 623 -4.19 1.43 36.59
C ASN A 623 -4.59 0.51 35.42
N THR A 624 -5.89 0.39 35.14
CA THR A 624 -6.38 -0.53 34.09
C THR A 624 -5.79 -0.22 32.71
N HIS A 625 -5.54 1.05 32.37
CA HIS A 625 -4.98 1.42 31.07
C HIS A 625 -3.48 1.11 30.99
N GLU A 626 -2.74 1.26 32.07
CA GLU A 626 -1.34 0.87 32.17
C GLU A 626 -1.17 -0.65 32.16
N ALA A 627 -2.00 -1.38 32.90
CA ALA A 627 -2.01 -2.84 32.92
C ALA A 627 -2.36 -3.44 31.54
N LEU A 628 -3.26 -2.78 30.79
CA LEU A 628 -3.59 -3.15 29.41
C LEU A 628 -2.56 -2.65 28.37
N MET A 629 -1.47 -2.01 28.82
CA MET A 629 -0.40 -1.47 27.97
C MET A 629 -0.91 -0.40 26.98
N ILE A 630 -1.97 0.32 27.35
CA ILE A 630 -2.59 1.41 26.57
C ILE A 630 -1.88 2.72 26.87
N LYS A 631 -1.53 2.95 28.14
CA LYS A 631 -0.79 4.12 28.62
C LYS A 631 0.55 3.71 29.22
N GLU A 632 1.51 4.61 29.13
CA GLU A 632 2.79 4.52 29.84
C GLU A 632 2.59 4.94 31.29
N TRP A 633 3.10 4.13 32.22
CA TRP A 633 3.20 4.50 33.63
C TRP A 633 4.12 5.71 33.82
N LYS A 634 3.63 6.73 34.55
CA LYS A 634 4.17 8.09 34.51
C LYS A 634 5.19 8.44 35.60
N ASP A 635 5.46 7.58 36.58
CA ASP A 635 6.37 7.96 37.68
C ASP A 635 7.86 7.65 37.38
#